data_AF-A0A6M8B550-F1
#
_entry.id   AF-A0A6M8B550-F1
#
_cell.length_a   1.000
_cell.length_b   1.000
_cell.length_c   1.000
_cell.angle_alpha   90.00
_cell.angle_beta   90.00
_cell.angle_gamma   90.00
#
_symmetry.space_group_name_H-M   'P 1'
#
loop_
_entity.id
_entity.type
_entity.pdbx_description
1 polymer ?
#
loop_
_entity_poly.entity_id
_entity_poly.type
_entity_poly.pdbx_seq_one_letter_code
_entity_poly.pdbx_strand_id
1 'polypeptide(L)'
;MNNPRNFGIAKSFFMSGQASGFDMTAPEGITAYQEQYNQQIRENPLAALSPMTVPEGVPPEFVALVSQQLGLGPVPGLEHLPTDPQALISAIAQHLIDTGVVTLEESESLDAGAEDAADPLNSLLSFATQFQQETLKNAVQEQGVTLSAKAIALLQDLRITPTTPGTIVQDFDRLLERIGADGIPLSSTRQQLNLNTLKDLNALLSQPIQIDLKRPQQKSYPNLYGLYLLLRVTGLTQIRQTGKTPKLVVNPELYAAWQTLNPTEKYFTLLEAWLIRGDLELLGEDRNPLNEGSRVLKAWTELSKQPKTYRNYSEQDRLSYWPGFHNLTLMQMFGWVELVCPRPEAGKGWRVKQVKPTPIGDAIATLALSAYHDQDFQWESEEDFTLPWGDFQPYFQPYFPEWQQNLPALQPLAHQTGTYIFKVSLGKIWRRLSISSESTLEALGGLIRESVDFDSDHLDLFSFKDAMGRTVEIHHPYNDWRDRKASNEVLIGDLPLQPGMSMTYLFDFGDCWEFNVQLEEIQPGKPKRGSNKILERHGKAPEQSPNWENE
;
A
#
# COMPACT_ATOMS: atom_id res chain seq x y z
N MET A 1 -1.28 25.28 15.73
CA MET A 1 -2.58 24.98 15.08
C MET A 1 -2.92 25.91 13.91
N ASN A 2 -2.20 27.03 13.69
CA ASN A 2 -2.48 27.97 12.58
C ASN A 2 -1.39 27.99 11.49
N ASN A 3 -0.69 26.87 11.25
CA ASN A 3 0.29 26.81 10.16
C ASN A 3 -0.42 26.35 8.87
N PRO A 4 -0.48 27.16 7.80
CA PRO A 4 -1.12 26.79 6.53
C PRO A 4 -0.45 25.60 5.83
N ARG A 5 0.80 25.26 6.21
CA ARG A 5 1.64 24.23 5.60
C ARG A 5 1.26 22.77 5.93
N ASN A 6 0.21 22.54 6.73
CA ASN A 6 -0.12 21.20 7.27
C ASN A 6 -1.48 20.65 6.79
N PHE A 7 -2.05 21.16 5.69
CA PHE A 7 -3.40 20.76 5.27
C PHE A 7 -3.48 20.42 3.78
N GLY A 8 -4.26 19.39 3.45
CA GLY A 8 -4.47 18.93 2.07
C GLY A 8 -5.08 20.00 1.15
N ILE A 9 -4.89 19.81 -0.16
CA ILE A 9 -5.16 20.76 -1.25
C ILE A 9 -6.52 21.45 -1.11
N ALA A 10 -7.60 20.70 -0.85
CA ALA A 10 -8.95 21.25 -0.72
C ALA A 10 -9.13 22.25 0.44
N LYS A 11 -8.39 22.07 1.55
CA LYS A 11 -8.45 22.98 2.70
C LYS A 11 -7.56 24.20 2.52
N SER A 12 -6.46 24.06 1.77
CA SER A 12 -5.61 25.18 1.37
C SER A 12 -6.37 26.16 0.47
N PHE A 13 -7.05 25.63 -0.56
CA PHE A 13 -7.91 26.39 -1.47
C PHE A 13 -9.03 27.16 -0.74
N PHE A 14 -9.68 26.51 0.24
CA PHE A 14 -10.76 27.13 1.01
C PHE A 14 -10.24 28.28 1.90
N MET A 15 -9.06 28.11 2.51
CA MET A 15 -8.46 29.12 3.38
C MET A 15 -7.89 30.30 2.58
N SER A 16 -7.30 30.04 1.40
CA SER A 16 -6.75 31.08 0.53
C SER A 16 -7.86 31.93 -0.09
N GLY A 17 -9.00 31.33 -0.44
CA GLY A 17 -10.18 32.08 -0.91
C GLY A 17 -10.76 32.98 0.16
N GLN A 18 -10.89 32.47 1.38
CA GLN A 18 -11.36 33.27 2.52
C GLN A 18 -10.39 34.42 2.87
N ALA A 19 -9.07 34.19 2.79
CA ALA A 19 -8.05 35.22 2.99
C ALA A 19 -8.03 36.27 1.86
N SER A 20 -8.42 35.88 0.65
CA SER A 20 -8.55 36.76 -0.51
C SER A 20 -9.87 37.54 -0.53
N GLY A 21 -10.70 37.37 0.50
CA GLY A 21 -11.95 38.11 0.71
C GLY A 21 -13.18 37.50 0.04
N PHE A 22 -13.08 36.26 -0.46
CA PHE A 22 -14.21 35.55 -1.07
C PHE A 22 -15.06 34.83 -0.02
N ASP A 23 -16.37 34.82 -0.22
CA ASP A 23 -17.29 34.03 0.60
C ASP A 23 -17.25 32.55 0.20
N MET A 24 -16.31 31.82 0.78
CA MET A 24 -16.12 30.40 0.50
C MET A 24 -17.25 29.52 1.06
N THR A 25 -18.24 30.08 1.76
CA THR A 25 -19.40 29.34 2.25
C THR A 25 -20.58 29.33 1.27
N ALA A 26 -20.53 30.20 0.26
CA ALA A 26 -21.51 30.30 -0.82
C ALA A 26 -20.96 29.71 -2.13
N PRO A 27 -21.74 28.95 -2.91
CA PRO A 27 -21.31 28.41 -4.19
C PRO A 27 -20.75 29.47 -5.15
N GLU A 28 -21.36 30.65 -5.16
CA GLU A 28 -20.94 31.77 -6.02
C GLU A 28 -19.56 32.32 -5.63
N GLY A 29 -19.24 32.35 -4.33
CA GLY A 29 -17.93 32.79 -3.84
C GLY A 29 -16.84 31.76 -4.06
N ILE A 30 -17.17 30.46 -4.00
CA ILE A 30 -16.25 29.37 -4.35
C ILE A 30 -15.91 29.44 -5.85
N THR A 31 -16.92 29.56 -6.72
CA THR A 31 -16.70 29.64 -8.18
C THR A 31 -15.90 30.87 -8.58
N ALA A 32 -16.21 32.04 -8.02
CA ALA A 32 -15.45 33.26 -8.30
C ALA A 32 -13.98 33.18 -7.86
N TYR A 33 -13.72 32.56 -6.70
CA TYR A 33 -12.35 32.33 -6.26
C TYR A 33 -11.63 31.28 -7.11
N GLN A 34 -12.34 30.24 -7.53
CA GLN A 34 -11.80 29.20 -8.42
C GLN A 34 -11.37 29.78 -9.76
N GLU A 35 -12.18 30.67 -10.36
CA GLU A 35 -11.85 31.36 -11.61
C GLU A 35 -10.61 32.24 -11.44
N GLN A 36 -10.52 33.02 -10.35
CA GLN A 36 -9.34 33.85 -10.08
C GLN A 36 -8.08 33.00 -9.82
N TYR A 37 -8.22 31.92 -9.04
CA TYR A 37 -7.13 31.00 -8.72
C TYR A 37 -6.60 30.33 -10.00
N ASN A 38 -7.51 29.87 -10.86
CA ASN A 38 -7.15 29.26 -12.15
C ASN A 38 -6.56 30.30 -13.12
N GLN A 39 -7.02 31.54 -13.10
CA GLN A 39 -6.44 32.63 -13.90
C GLN A 39 -5.00 32.94 -13.45
N GLN A 40 -4.73 32.97 -12.14
CA GLN A 40 -3.36 33.13 -11.61
C GLN A 40 -2.44 31.98 -12.00
N ILE A 41 -2.96 30.75 -12.05
CA ILE A 41 -2.24 29.58 -12.55
C ILE A 41 -1.94 29.71 -14.05
N ARG A 42 -2.87 30.25 -14.85
CA ARG A 42 -2.68 30.45 -16.29
C ARG A 42 -1.66 31.56 -16.61
N GLU A 43 -1.71 32.68 -15.88
CA GLU A 43 -0.81 33.83 -16.09
C GLU A 43 0.61 33.59 -15.54
N ASN A 44 0.73 32.70 -14.56
CA ASN A 44 2.02 32.28 -14.02
C ASN A 44 1.92 30.80 -13.59
N PRO A 45 2.29 29.83 -14.46
CA PRO A 45 2.19 28.40 -14.15
C PRO A 45 2.97 27.98 -12.90
N LEU A 46 4.01 28.73 -12.53
CA LEU A 46 4.78 28.54 -11.29
C LEU A 46 4.02 28.97 -10.02
N ALA A 47 2.94 29.74 -10.14
CA ALA A 47 2.03 30.05 -9.04
C ALA A 47 1.18 28.82 -8.64
N ALA A 48 0.92 27.88 -9.55
CA ALA A 48 0.30 26.58 -9.24
C ALA A 48 1.19 25.71 -8.33
N LEU A 49 2.50 25.92 -8.41
CA LEU A 49 3.50 25.27 -7.55
C LEU A 49 3.68 26.00 -6.21
N SER A 50 2.96 27.09 -5.97
CA SER A 50 2.85 27.77 -4.68
C SER A 50 1.42 27.60 -4.15
N PRO A 51 1.10 26.47 -3.48
CA PRO A 51 1.92 25.82 -2.48
C PRO A 51 2.03 24.31 -2.74
N MET A 52 2.86 23.90 -3.71
CA MET A 52 3.66 22.71 -3.48
C MET A 52 4.68 23.10 -2.41
N THR A 53 4.24 23.12 -1.16
CA THR A 53 5.17 22.78 -0.10
C THR A 53 5.73 21.43 -0.48
N VAL A 54 7.02 21.40 -0.80
CA VAL A 54 7.83 20.18 -0.80
C VAL A 54 7.30 19.30 0.34
N PRO A 55 6.71 18.12 0.06
CA PRO A 55 6.11 17.30 1.11
C PRO A 55 7.13 17.10 2.23
N GLU A 56 6.69 17.13 3.49
CA GLU A 56 7.61 16.99 4.64
C GLU A 56 8.39 15.67 4.50
N GLY A 57 9.70 15.75 4.25
CA GLY A 57 10.58 14.60 3.96
C GLY A 57 11.02 14.45 2.50
N VAL A 58 10.55 15.30 1.57
CA VAL A 58 11.07 15.37 0.20
C VAL A 58 12.17 16.44 0.15
N PRO A 59 13.34 16.17 -0.44
CA PRO A 59 14.40 17.17 -0.60
C PRO A 59 13.97 18.26 -1.59
N PRO A 60 14.20 19.56 -1.33
CA PRO A 60 13.99 20.63 -2.32
C PRO A 60 14.70 20.39 -3.67
N GLU A 61 15.83 19.70 -3.63
CA GLU A 61 16.63 19.26 -4.77
C GLU A 61 15.88 18.29 -5.68
N PHE A 62 14.98 17.49 -5.12
CA PHE A 62 14.10 16.59 -5.87
C PHE A 62 13.12 17.38 -6.73
N VAL A 63 12.54 18.44 -6.18
CA VAL A 63 11.59 19.30 -6.89
C VAL A 63 12.29 20.10 -8.00
N ALA A 64 13.51 20.56 -7.75
CA ALA A 64 14.33 21.23 -8.75
C ALA A 64 14.70 20.29 -9.92
N LEU A 65 15.03 19.03 -9.64
CA LEU A 65 15.36 18.04 -10.66
C LEU A 65 14.16 17.74 -11.57
N VAL A 66 12.98 17.52 -10.98
CA VAL A 66 11.73 17.29 -11.71
C VAL A 66 11.37 18.49 -12.59
N SER A 67 11.49 19.72 -12.07
CA SER A 67 11.22 20.94 -12.85
C SER A 67 12.13 21.10 -14.07
N GLN A 68 13.42 20.79 -13.92
CA GLN A 68 14.39 20.89 -15.02
C GLN A 68 14.13 19.84 -16.10
N GLN A 69 13.78 18.61 -15.71
CA GLN A 69 13.51 17.51 -16.64
C GLN A 69 12.20 17.68 -17.42
N LEU A 70 11.22 18.36 -16.84
CA LEU A 70 9.98 18.74 -17.52
C LEU A 70 10.13 19.98 -18.41
N GLY A 71 11.33 20.56 -18.52
CA GLY A 71 11.58 21.77 -19.32
C GLY A 71 10.98 23.05 -18.72
N LEU A 72 10.59 23.03 -17.44
CA LEU A 72 9.89 24.12 -16.75
C LEU A 72 10.85 25.19 -16.19
N GLY A 73 12.15 24.98 -16.31
CA GLY A 73 13.18 25.90 -15.82
C GLY A 73 13.40 25.85 -14.30
N PRO A 74 14.19 26.78 -13.73
CA PRO A 74 14.48 26.82 -12.30
C PRO A 74 13.24 27.18 -11.46
N VAL A 75 13.04 26.45 -10.36
CA VAL A 75 11.88 26.61 -9.47
C VAL A 75 12.05 27.89 -8.62
N PRO A 76 11.03 28.77 -8.55
CA PRO A 76 11.07 29.95 -7.70
C PRO A 76 11.29 29.62 -6.22
N GLY A 77 12.24 30.29 -5.57
CA GLY A 77 12.68 30.03 -4.19
C GLY A 77 13.76 28.95 -4.06
N LEU A 78 14.08 28.23 -5.13
CA LEU A 78 15.12 27.19 -5.19
C LEU A 78 16.20 27.53 -6.23
N GLU A 79 16.31 28.78 -6.65
CA GLU A 79 17.26 29.24 -7.68
C GLU A 79 18.73 29.13 -7.23
N HIS A 80 18.94 28.90 -5.94
CA HIS A 80 20.25 28.64 -5.36
C HIS A 80 20.72 27.19 -5.53
N LEU A 81 19.84 26.27 -5.93
CA LEU A 81 20.18 24.87 -6.18
C LEU A 81 20.84 24.68 -7.55
N PRO A 82 21.68 23.64 -7.72
CA PRO A 82 22.34 23.37 -8.99
C PRO A 82 21.35 23.18 -10.15
N THR A 83 21.75 23.60 -11.36
CA THR A 83 21.03 23.28 -12.61
C THR A 83 21.57 22.06 -13.34
N ASP A 84 22.62 21.47 -12.79
CA ASP A 84 23.18 20.23 -13.28
C ASP A 84 22.41 19.04 -12.65
N PRO A 85 21.80 18.15 -13.46
CA PRO A 85 21.05 17.02 -12.96
C PRO A 85 21.87 16.09 -12.05
N GLN A 86 23.16 15.88 -12.33
CA GLN A 86 24.00 15.05 -11.46
C GLN A 86 24.26 15.70 -10.10
N ALA A 87 24.56 16.99 -10.07
CA ALA A 87 24.71 17.72 -8.82
C ALA A 87 23.42 17.73 -7.96
N LEU A 88 22.25 17.76 -8.59
CA LEU A 88 20.97 17.62 -7.90
C LEU A 88 20.75 16.21 -7.34
N ILE A 89 21.09 15.17 -8.10
CA ILE A 89 21.02 13.77 -7.65
C ILE A 89 21.94 13.54 -6.44
N SER A 90 23.17 14.04 -6.47
CA SER A 90 24.09 13.96 -5.32
C SER A 90 23.57 14.69 -4.09
N ALA A 91 22.90 15.84 -4.28
CA ALA A 91 22.34 16.61 -3.18
C ALA A 91 21.07 15.97 -2.59
N ILE A 92 20.24 15.31 -3.41
CA ILE A 92 19.12 14.46 -2.97
C ILE A 92 19.65 13.31 -2.12
N ALA A 93 20.68 12.60 -2.60
CA ALA A 93 21.31 11.51 -1.86
C ALA A 93 21.85 11.99 -0.49
N GLN A 94 22.55 13.13 -0.46
CA GLN A 94 23.05 13.71 0.78
C GLN A 94 21.91 14.13 1.73
N HIS A 95 20.81 14.67 1.22
CA HIS A 95 19.64 15.02 2.04
C HIS A 95 18.99 13.77 2.65
N LEU A 96 18.92 12.67 1.90
CA LEU A 96 18.42 11.39 2.39
C LEU A 96 19.37 10.81 3.47
N ILE A 97 20.67 11.04 3.36
CA ILE A 97 21.65 10.69 4.41
C ILE A 97 21.44 11.52 5.67
N ASP A 98 21.32 12.84 5.53
CA ASP A 98 21.21 13.78 6.65
C ASP A 98 19.89 13.63 7.41
N THR A 99 18.83 13.19 6.71
CA THR A 99 17.53 12.85 7.32
C THR A 99 17.50 11.43 7.93
N GLY A 100 18.58 10.67 7.78
CA GLY A 100 18.73 9.30 8.29
C GLY A 100 17.90 8.27 7.53
N VAL A 101 17.50 8.60 6.30
CA VAL A 101 16.85 7.68 5.34
C VAL A 101 17.90 6.77 4.68
N VAL A 102 19.13 7.27 4.52
CA VAL A 102 20.31 6.59 3.95
C VAL A 102 21.49 6.77 4.93
N THR A 103 22.50 5.92 4.91
CA THR A 103 23.74 6.07 5.74
C THR A 103 24.97 6.30 4.86
N LEU A 104 26.04 6.92 5.40
CA LEU A 104 27.23 7.36 4.63
C LEU A 104 27.96 6.23 3.87
N GLU A 105 27.77 4.96 4.23
CA GLU A 105 28.34 3.82 3.48
C GLU A 105 27.58 3.54 2.17
N GLU A 106 26.32 3.98 2.05
CA GLU A 106 25.47 3.83 0.86
C GLU A 106 25.69 4.92 -0.20
N SER A 107 26.49 5.97 0.09
CA SER A 107 26.79 7.04 -0.90
C SER A 107 27.95 6.73 -1.83
N GLU A 108 28.90 5.89 -1.43
CA GLU A 108 30.06 5.57 -2.28
C GLU A 108 29.68 4.67 -3.48
N SER A 109 28.55 3.96 -3.42
CA SER A 109 28.02 3.14 -4.53
C SER A 109 27.24 3.92 -5.59
N LEU A 110 26.76 5.13 -5.25
CA LEU A 110 26.03 6.01 -6.18
C LEU A 110 26.97 6.76 -7.15
N ASP A 111 28.26 6.83 -6.83
CA ASP A 111 29.29 7.54 -7.61
C ASP A 111 30.04 6.63 -8.60
N ALA A 112 29.76 5.31 -8.57
CA ALA A 112 30.44 4.32 -9.39
C ALA A 112 29.70 4.06 -10.72
N GLY A 113 29.87 4.99 -11.66
CA GLY A 113 29.92 4.70 -13.11
C GLY A 113 28.70 4.02 -13.75
N ALA A 114 27.62 4.76 -13.95
CA ALA A 114 26.66 4.45 -15.00
C ALA A 114 26.98 5.31 -16.25
N GLU A 115 27.84 4.79 -17.12
CA GLU A 115 28.13 5.37 -18.45
C GLU A 115 27.03 5.06 -19.50
N ASP A 116 25.93 4.41 -19.11
CA ASP A 116 24.73 4.34 -19.95
C ASP A 116 23.73 5.38 -19.46
N ALA A 117 23.45 6.35 -20.34
CA ALA A 117 22.38 7.33 -20.20
C ALA A 117 21.02 6.62 -20.20
N ALA A 118 20.67 5.96 -19.10
CA ALA A 118 19.34 5.45 -18.84
C ALA A 118 18.45 6.63 -18.41
N ASP A 119 17.26 6.69 -18.99
CA ASP A 119 16.22 7.67 -18.71
C ASP A 119 16.04 7.91 -17.19
N PRO A 120 16.28 9.13 -16.68
CA PRO A 120 16.13 9.46 -15.27
C PRO A 120 14.74 9.17 -14.69
N LEU A 121 13.69 9.16 -15.53
CA LEU A 121 12.34 8.77 -15.14
C LEU A 121 12.25 7.25 -14.87
N ASN A 122 12.90 6.42 -15.68
CA ASN A 122 12.98 4.97 -15.41
C ASN A 122 13.74 4.68 -14.11
N SER A 123 14.80 5.45 -13.81
CA SER A 123 15.53 5.34 -12.53
C SER A 123 14.70 5.74 -11.31
N LEU A 124 13.74 6.66 -11.47
CA LEU A 124 12.80 7.06 -10.42
C LEU A 124 11.64 6.07 -10.25
N LEU A 125 11.26 5.38 -11.31
CA LEU A 125 10.15 4.43 -11.33
C LEU A 125 10.57 3.04 -10.83
N SER A 126 11.82 2.63 -11.05
CA SER A 126 12.43 1.45 -10.41
C SER A 126 12.95 1.74 -9.00
N PHE A 127 12.88 2.99 -8.53
CA PHE A 127 13.46 3.42 -7.25
C PHE A 127 12.99 2.55 -6.08
N ALA A 128 11.68 2.28 -5.97
CA ALA A 128 11.15 1.49 -4.85
C ALA A 128 11.75 0.07 -4.85
N THR A 129 11.73 -0.61 -6.00
CA THR A 129 12.29 -1.94 -6.17
C THR A 129 13.80 -1.95 -5.90
N GLN A 130 14.56 -1.02 -6.49
CA GLN A 130 16.00 -0.91 -6.28
C GLN A 130 16.33 -0.58 -4.82
N PHE A 131 15.60 0.33 -4.20
CA PHE A 131 15.77 0.70 -2.79
C PHE A 131 15.51 -0.50 -1.86
N GLN A 132 14.48 -1.30 -2.14
CA GLN A 132 14.23 -2.54 -1.43
C GLN A 132 15.37 -3.56 -1.59
N GLN A 133 15.83 -3.77 -2.83
CA GLN A 133 16.93 -4.68 -3.12
C GLN A 133 18.22 -4.26 -2.40
N GLU A 134 18.60 -2.98 -2.48
CA GLU A 134 19.78 -2.46 -1.79
C GLU A 134 19.65 -2.55 -0.26
N THR A 135 18.47 -2.25 0.28
CA THR A 135 18.18 -2.41 1.72
C THR A 135 18.43 -3.85 2.18
N LEU A 136 17.98 -4.84 1.41
CA LEU A 136 18.16 -6.25 1.72
C LEU A 136 19.61 -6.72 1.49
N LYS A 137 20.29 -6.23 0.46
CA LYS A 137 21.73 -6.47 0.24
C LYS A 137 22.55 -6.01 1.43
N ASN A 138 22.28 -4.81 1.93
CA ASN A 138 22.96 -4.28 3.12
C ASN A 138 22.66 -5.13 4.36
N ALA A 139 21.42 -5.59 4.53
CA ALA A 139 21.07 -6.51 5.61
C ALA A 139 21.82 -7.86 5.52
N VAL A 140 21.98 -8.40 4.30
CA VAL A 140 22.80 -9.61 4.04
C VAL A 140 24.27 -9.37 4.39
N GLN A 141 24.84 -8.22 4.03
CA GLN A 141 26.22 -7.89 4.37
C GLN A 141 26.43 -7.76 5.89
N GLU A 142 25.47 -7.16 6.60
CA GLU A 142 25.56 -6.95 8.06
C GLU A 142 25.35 -8.25 8.88
N GLN A 143 24.41 -9.11 8.49
CA GLN A 143 24.05 -10.32 9.25
C GLN A 143 24.74 -11.59 8.73
N GLY A 144 25.04 -11.65 7.44
CA GLY A 144 25.42 -12.87 6.75
C GLY A 144 24.23 -13.79 6.43
N VAL A 145 24.47 -14.75 5.55
CA VAL A 145 23.47 -15.73 5.05
C VAL A 145 23.75 -17.16 5.52
N THR A 146 24.87 -17.39 6.20
CA THR A 146 25.31 -18.73 6.59
C THR A 146 24.94 -19.01 8.04
N LEU A 147 24.16 -20.07 8.27
CA LEU A 147 23.85 -20.52 9.63
C LEU A 147 25.07 -21.05 10.38
N SER A 148 25.20 -20.69 11.66
CA SER A 148 26.15 -21.31 12.57
C SER A 148 25.73 -22.75 12.92
N ALA A 149 26.69 -23.60 13.32
CA ALA A 149 26.39 -24.97 13.79
C ALA A 149 25.39 -24.99 14.98
N LYS A 150 25.44 -23.97 15.84
CA LYS A 150 24.50 -23.80 16.95
C LYS A 150 23.09 -23.44 16.46
N ALA A 151 22.99 -22.57 15.45
CA ALA A 151 21.71 -22.22 14.84
C ALA A 151 21.08 -23.43 14.10
N ILE A 152 21.90 -24.23 13.40
CA ILE A 152 21.46 -25.49 12.78
C ILE A 152 20.88 -26.45 13.82
N ALA A 153 21.63 -26.72 14.89
CA ALA A 153 21.15 -27.60 15.97
C ALA A 153 19.86 -27.06 16.62
N LEU A 154 19.78 -25.74 16.84
CA LEU A 154 18.59 -25.10 17.39
C LEU A 154 17.36 -25.30 16.48
N LEU A 155 17.50 -25.13 15.17
CA LEU A 155 16.39 -25.32 14.22
C LEU A 155 15.98 -26.79 14.13
N GLN A 156 16.93 -27.72 14.14
CA GLN A 156 16.65 -29.17 14.12
C GLN A 156 15.91 -29.66 15.37
N ASP A 157 16.19 -29.05 16.53
CA ASP A 157 15.53 -29.36 17.81
C ASP A 157 14.20 -28.61 17.98
N LEU A 158 14.00 -27.50 17.27
CA LEU A 158 12.77 -26.71 17.37
C LEU A 158 11.58 -27.54 16.90
N ARG A 159 10.51 -27.54 17.69
CA ARG A 159 9.20 -28.11 17.33
C ARG A 159 8.19 -26.98 17.30
N ILE A 160 7.62 -26.74 16.13
CA ILE A 160 6.55 -25.76 15.98
C ILE A 160 5.27 -26.34 16.58
N THR A 161 4.65 -25.59 17.46
CA THR A 161 3.35 -25.90 18.05
C THR A 161 2.49 -24.65 18.01
N PRO A 162 1.18 -24.70 18.36
CA PRO A 162 0.36 -23.50 18.42
C PRO A 162 0.94 -22.37 19.31
N THR A 163 1.83 -22.70 20.25
CA THR A 163 2.41 -21.77 21.23
C THR A 163 3.95 -21.72 21.22
N THR A 164 4.61 -22.38 20.28
CA THR A 164 6.08 -22.44 20.19
C THR A 164 6.51 -22.26 18.73
N PRO A 165 7.51 -21.41 18.41
CA PRO A 165 8.33 -20.59 19.32
C PRO A 165 7.65 -19.35 19.89
N GLY A 166 6.47 -19.01 19.39
CA GLY A 166 5.59 -17.97 19.94
C GLY A 166 4.14 -18.31 19.67
N THR A 167 3.23 -17.37 19.88
CA THR A 167 1.78 -17.60 19.83
C THR A 167 1.14 -17.34 18.48
N ILE A 168 1.92 -17.08 17.42
CA ILE A 168 1.36 -16.63 16.12
C ILE A 168 0.29 -17.57 15.58
N VAL A 169 0.50 -18.88 15.62
CA VAL A 169 -0.46 -19.87 15.13
C VAL A 169 -1.74 -19.85 15.97
N GLN A 170 -1.62 -19.90 17.31
CA GLN A 170 -2.77 -19.85 18.22
C GLN A 170 -3.56 -18.55 18.09
N ASP A 171 -2.89 -17.40 18.11
CA ASP A 171 -3.53 -16.09 18.10
C ASP A 171 -4.20 -15.80 16.75
N PHE A 172 -3.58 -16.24 15.65
CA PHE A 172 -4.16 -16.18 14.31
C PHE A 172 -5.40 -17.07 14.19
N ASP A 173 -5.31 -18.35 14.58
CA ASP A 173 -6.45 -19.28 14.57
C ASP A 173 -7.63 -18.73 15.38
N ARG A 174 -7.36 -18.20 16.58
CA ARG A 174 -8.40 -17.66 17.46
C ARG A 174 -9.10 -16.44 16.88
N LEU A 175 -8.36 -15.58 16.19
CA LEU A 175 -8.93 -14.42 15.52
C LEU A 175 -9.76 -14.85 14.29
N LEU A 176 -9.27 -15.82 13.52
CA LEU A 176 -9.95 -16.37 12.35
C LEU A 176 -11.28 -17.05 12.74
N GLU A 177 -11.27 -17.85 13.80
CA GLU A 177 -12.48 -18.45 14.40
C GLU A 177 -13.46 -17.38 14.89
N ARG A 178 -12.96 -16.32 15.52
CA ARG A 178 -13.81 -15.21 15.99
C ARG A 178 -14.46 -14.46 14.83
N ILE A 179 -13.79 -14.31 13.71
CA ILE A 179 -14.36 -13.68 12.51
C ILE A 179 -15.50 -14.56 11.99
N GLY A 180 -15.24 -15.85 11.80
CA GLY A 180 -16.23 -16.83 11.38
C GLY A 180 -16.98 -16.47 10.10
N ALA A 181 -18.09 -17.17 9.84
CA ALA A 181 -18.93 -16.94 8.68
C ALA A 181 -19.74 -15.63 8.78
N ASP A 182 -20.13 -15.22 9.99
CA ASP A 182 -20.93 -14.00 10.23
C ASP A 182 -20.14 -12.71 10.00
N GLY A 183 -18.80 -12.82 10.06
CA GLY A 183 -17.84 -11.75 9.90
C GLY A 183 -17.84 -10.73 11.03
N ILE A 184 -16.90 -9.80 10.94
CA ILE A 184 -16.79 -8.65 11.84
C ILE A 184 -16.88 -7.34 11.06
N PRO A 185 -17.51 -6.30 11.63
CA PRO A 185 -17.68 -5.03 10.94
C PRO A 185 -16.33 -4.33 10.74
N LEU A 186 -16.19 -3.68 9.58
CA LEU A 186 -15.08 -2.81 9.22
C LEU A 186 -15.55 -1.36 9.13
N SER A 187 -14.60 -0.42 9.17
CA SER A 187 -14.86 0.98 8.82
C SER A 187 -15.14 1.11 7.32
N SER A 188 -16.03 2.03 6.94
CA SER A 188 -16.39 2.25 5.53
C SER A 188 -15.26 2.87 4.70
N THR A 189 -14.41 3.69 5.33
CA THR A 189 -13.40 4.49 4.60
C THR A 189 -12.08 3.75 4.43
N ARG A 190 -11.54 3.18 5.52
CA ARG A 190 -10.22 2.52 5.50
C ARG A 190 -10.31 1.00 5.57
N GLN A 191 -11.52 0.44 5.66
CA GLN A 191 -11.76 -0.99 5.81
C GLN A 191 -11.03 -1.64 7.01
N GLN A 192 -10.58 -0.84 7.97
CA GLN A 192 -10.00 -1.28 9.23
C GLN A 192 -11.05 -1.85 10.19
N LEU A 193 -10.63 -2.71 11.11
CA LEU A 193 -11.45 -3.28 12.17
C LEU A 193 -12.21 -2.18 12.92
N ASN A 194 -13.51 -2.39 13.15
CA ASN A 194 -14.35 -1.38 13.79
C ASN A 194 -13.85 -1.05 15.21
N LEU A 195 -13.81 0.24 15.55
CA LEU A 195 -13.35 0.76 16.85
C LEU A 195 -14.02 0.06 18.05
N ASN A 196 -15.30 -0.27 17.92
CA ASN A 196 -16.09 -0.86 18.99
C ASN A 196 -15.76 -2.34 19.25
N THR A 197 -15.08 -3.02 18.32
CA THR A 197 -14.71 -4.44 18.48
C THR A 197 -13.26 -4.61 18.95
N LEU A 198 -12.41 -3.59 18.82
CA LEU A 198 -10.96 -3.71 19.06
C LEU A 198 -10.61 -4.21 20.47
N LYS A 199 -11.27 -3.67 21.50
CA LYS A 199 -11.01 -4.06 22.90
C LYS A 199 -11.29 -5.54 23.13
N ASP A 200 -12.43 -6.02 22.62
CA ASP A 200 -12.87 -7.41 22.79
C ASP A 200 -11.97 -8.36 21.99
N LEU A 201 -11.62 -8.00 20.74
CA LEU A 201 -10.69 -8.79 19.92
C LEU A 201 -9.30 -8.88 20.57
N ASN A 202 -8.78 -7.77 21.10
CA ASN A 202 -7.48 -7.74 21.78
C ASN A 202 -7.48 -8.64 23.03
N ALA A 203 -8.60 -8.71 23.75
CA ALA A 203 -8.74 -9.56 24.93
C ALA A 203 -8.78 -11.07 24.62
N LEU A 204 -9.00 -11.46 23.36
CA LEU A 204 -8.94 -12.87 22.94
C LEU A 204 -7.49 -13.36 22.80
N LEU A 205 -6.55 -12.46 22.52
CA LEU A 205 -5.17 -12.84 22.21
C LEU A 205 -4.43 -13.31 23.45
N SER A 206 -3.39 -14.11 23.24
CA SER A 206 -2.55 -14.67 24.30
C SER A 206 -1.79 -13.60 25.07
N GLN A 207 -1.42 -12.51 24.39
CA GLN A 207 -0.79 -11.32 24.98
C GLN A 207 -1.59 -10.05 24.61
N PRO A 208 -2.70 -9.75 25.31
CA PRO A 208 -3.47 -8.54 25.07
C PRO A 208 -2.64 -7.28 25.35
N ILE A 209 -2.70 -6.32 24.44
CA ILE A 209 -2.03 -5.03 24.60
C ILE A 209 -2.83 -4.13 25.55
N GLN A 210 -2.11 -3.53 26.50
CA GLN A 210 -2.67 -2.55 27.44
C GLN A 210 -2.45 -1.13 26.90
N ILE A 211 -3.53 -0.34 26.86
CA ILE A 211 -3.54 1.08 26.48
C ILE A 211 -4.51 1.85 27.38
N ASP A 212 -4.30 3.16 27.52
CA ASP A 212 -5.20 4.08 28.22
C ASP A 212 -5.67 5.23 27.31
N LEU A 213 -5.92 4.92 26.03
CA LEU A 213 -6.41 5.89 25.05
C LEU A 213 -7.94 6.01 25.11
N LYS A 214 -8.47 7.23 25.01
CA LYS A 214 -9.92 7.49 25.00
C LYS A 214 -10.65 6.95 23.77
N ARG A 215 -9.98 6.94 22.61
CA ARG A 215 -10.54 6.52 21.33
C ARG A 215 -9.47 5.78 20.52
N PRO A 216 -9.12 4.55 20.93
CA PRO A 216 -8.04 3.80 20.28
C PRO A 216 -8.46 3.37 18.88
N GLN A 217 -7.57 3.57 17.90
CA GLN A 217 -7.73 3.06 16.54
C GLN A 217 -7.11 1.67 16.41
N GLN A 218 -7.28 0.98 15.28
CA GLN A 218 -6.71 -0.36 15.09
C GLN A 218 -5.18 -0.35 15.30
N LYS A 219 -4.47 0.64 14.75
CA LYS A 219 -3.02 0.83 14.97
C LYS A 219 -2.62 1.07 16.43
N SER A 220 -3.57 1.44 17.31
CA SER A 220 -3.33 1.52 18.76
C SER A 220 -3.23 0.15 19.42
N TYR A 221 -3.64 -0.92 18.74
CA TYR A 221 -3.43 -2.32 19.10
C TYR A 221 -2.54 -3.01 18.07
N PRO A 222 -1.21 -2.82 18.13
CA PRO A 222 -0.28 -3.33 17.13
C PRO A 222 -0.35 -4.85 16.90
N ASN A 223 -0.68 -5.63 17.93
CA ASN A 223 -0.92 -7.07 17.83
C ASN A 223 -2.09 -7.40 16.88
N LEU A 224 -3.24 -6.72 17.03
CA LEU A 224 -4.36 -6.85 16.11
C LEU A 224 -4.04 -6.27 14.73
N TYR A 225 -3.19 -5.24 14.66
CA TYR A 225 -2.81 -4.63 13.39
C TYR A 225 -1.96 -5.59 12.55
N GLY A 226 -0.97 -6.24 13.16
CA GLY A 226 -0.15 -7.27 12.52
C GLY A 226 -0.95 -8.53 12.17
N LEU A 227 -1.81 -9.03 13.06
CA LEU A 227 -2.67 -10.17 12.73
C LEU A 227 -3.65 -9.85 11.60
N TYR A 228 -4.19 -8.63 11.55
CA TYR A 228 -5.05 -8.19 10.47
C TYR A 228 -4.30 -8.12 9.13
N LEU A 229 -3.03 -7.68 9.11
CA LEU A 229 -2.18 -7.77 7.92
C LEU A 229 -2.15 -9.22 7.41
N LEU A 230 -1.80 -10.18 8.27
CA LEU A 230 -1.70 -11.58 7.87
C LEU A 230 -3.05 -12.17 7.41
N LEU A 231 -4.16 -11.79 8.04
CA LEU A 231 -5.49 -12.22 7.62
C LEU A 231 -5.84 -11.73 6.20
N ARG A 232 -5.37 -10.54 5.84
CA ARG A 232 -5.57 -9.93 4.52
C ARG A 232 -4.62 -10.53 3.49
N VAL A 233 -3.32 -10.62 3.80
CA VAL A 233 -2.28 -11.15 2.91
C VAL A 233 -2.54 -12.61 2.53
N THR A 234 -2.96 -13.45 3.49
CA THR A 234 -3.19 -14.88 3.23
C THR A 234 -4.44 -15.17 2.39
N GLY A 235 -5.32 -14.18 2.17
CA GLY A 235 -6.62 -14.39 1.53
C GLY A 235 -7.62 -15.23 2.34
N LEU A 236 -7.25 -15.68 3.55
CA LEU A 236 -8.14 -16.42 4.46
C LEU A 236 -9.34 -15.60 4.90
N THR A 237 -9.26 -14.27 4.76
CA THR A 237 -10.38 -13.37 4.91
C THR A 237 -10.57 -12.51 3.67
N GLN A 238 -11.83 -12.14 3.43
CA GLN A 238 -12.24 -11.28 2.33
C GLN A 238 -13.18 -10.20 2.84
N ILE A 239 -13.20 -9.06 2.17
CA ILE A 239 -14.09 -7.95 2.51
C ILE A 239 -15.37 -8.12 1.70
N ARG A 240 -16.51 -8.21 2.39
CA ARG A 240 -17.83 -8.27 1.76
C ARG A 240 -18.70 -7.10 2.19
N GLN A 241 -19.35 -6.49 1.23
CA GLN A 241 -20.34 -5.46 1.50
C GLN A 241 -21.62 -6.11 2.06
N THR A 242 -22.00 -5.77 3.30
CA THR A 242 -23.24 -6.25 3.93
C THR A 242 -24.13 -5.06 4.25
N GLY A 243 -25.05 -4.73 3.35
CA GLY A 243 -25.82 -3.48 3.43
C GLY A 243 -24.89 -2.26 3.33
N LYS A 244 -24.94 -1.35 4.32
CA LYS A 244 -24.09 -0.14 4.33
C LYS A 244 -22.71 -0.35 4.96
N THR A 245 -22.48 -1.46 5.67
CA THR A 245 -21.23 -1.66 6.43
C THR A 245 -20.43 -2.80 5.81
N PRO A 246 -19.17 -2.57 5.41
CA PRO A 246 -18.29 -3.65 4.99
C PRO A 246 -17.99 -4.57 6.18
N LYS A 247 -17.89 -5.87 5.92
CA LYS A 247 -17.48 -6.87 6.91
C LYS A 247 -16.26 -7.62 6.41
N LEU A 248 -15.35 -7.94 7.33
CA LEU A 248 -14.34 -8.97 7.13
C LEU A 248 -14.98 -10.32 7.40
N VAL A 249 -14.98 -11.21 6.42
CA VAL A 249 -15.53 -12.57 6.53
C VAL A 249 -14.48 -13.60 6.16
N VAL A 250 -14.61 -14.81 6.66
CA VAL A 250 -13.72 -15.92 6.30
C VAL A 250 -13.95 -16.36 4.85
N ASN A 251 -12.87 -16.68 4.13
CA ASN A 251 -12.94 -17.41 2.86
C ASN A 251 -13.14 -18.90 3.16
N PRO A 252 -14.31 -19.50 2.85
CA PRO A 252 -14.63 -20.87 3.27
C PRO A 252 -13.71 -21.92 2.64
N GLU A 253 -13.26 -21.72 1.40
CA GLU A 253 -12.40 -22.67 0.69
C GLU A 253 -11.00 -22.68 1.28
N LEU A 254 -10.38 -21.50 1.41
CA LEU A 254 -9.06 -21.37 2.02
C LEU A 254 -9.10 -21.72 3.50
N TYR A 255 -10.19 -21.43 4.22
CA TYR A 255 -10.33 -21.84 5.61
C TYR A 255 -10.41 -23.35 5.76
N ALA A 256 -11.13 -24.05 4.88
CA ALA A 256 -11.17 -25.51 4.90
C ALA A 256 -9.76 -26.10 4.67
N ALA A 257 -8.99 -25.56 3.72
CA ALA A 257 -7.60 -25.95 3.50
C ALA A 257 -6.69 -25.61 4.69
N TRP A 258 -6.84 -24.43 5.29
CA TRP A 258 -6.10 -24.02 6.48
C TRP A 258 -6.30 -24.96 7.66
N GLN A 259 -7.51 -25.51 7.83
CA GLN A 259 -7.81 -26.47 8.89
C GLN A 259 -7.13 -27.84 8.69
N THR A 260 -6.67 -28.17 7.48
CA THR A 260 -5.92 -29.41 7.25
C THR A 260 -4.41 -29.27 7.51
N LEU A 261 -3.90 -28.02 7.56
CA LEU A 261 -2.49 -27.75 7.78
C LEU A 261 -2.07 -28.03 9.22
N ASN A 262 -0.89 -28.62 9.38
CA ASN A 262 -0.26 -28.81 10.68
C ASN A 262 0.34 -27.47 11.22
N PRO A 263 0.70 -27.39 12.51
CA PRO A 263 1.23 -26.14 13.09
C PRO A 263 2.47 -25.58 12.37
N THR A 264 3.35 -26.43 11.87
CA THR A 264 4.55 -26.02 11.12
C THR A 264 4.17 -25.38 9.79
N GLU A 265 3.26 -26.01 9.04
CA GLU A 265 2.75 -25.50 7.76
C GLU A 265 2.02 -24.16 7.93
N LYS A 266 1.20 -24.04 8.99
CA LYS A 266 0.55 -22.78 9.38
C LYS A 266 1.57 -21.69 9.71
N TYR A 267 2.57 -22.02 10.53
CA TYR A 267 3.61 -21.08 10.93
C TYR A 267 4.36 -20.52 9.73
N PHE A 268 4.81 -21.39 8.81
CA PHE A 268 5.58 -20.94 7.65
C PHE A 268 4.73 -20.28 6.57
N THR A 269 3.46 -20.65 6.42
CA THR A 269 2.52 -19.87 5.60
C THR A 269 2.42 -18.43 6.11
N LEU A 270 2.29 -18.24 7.43
CA LEU A 270 2.22 -16.90 8.03
C LEU A 270 3.56 -16.16 7.95
N LEU A 271 4.68 -16.86 8.05
CA LEU A 271 6.02 -16.27 7.90
C LEU A 271 6.26 -15.77 6.46
N GLU A 272 5.90 -16.58 5.47
CA GLU A 272 5.97 -16.19 4.05
C GLU A 272 5.04 -15.01 3.74
N ALA A 273 3.81 -15.07 4.25
CA ALA A 273 2.85 -13.97 4.15
C ALA A 273 3.42 -12.68 4.75
N TRP A 274 4.07 -12.75 5.90
CA TRP A 274 4.63 -11.58 6.55
C TRP A 274 5.85 -11.03 5.83
N LEU A 275 6.84 -11.89 5.55
CA LEU A 275 8.17 -11.45 5.13
C LEU A 275 8.31 -11.25 3.63
N ILE A 276 7.39 -11.71 2.80
CA ILE A 276 7.44 -11.46 1.35
C ILE A 276 6.20 -10.71 0.90
N ARG A 277 5.03 -11.27 1.18
CA ARG A 277 3.77 -10.78 0.59
C ARG A 277 3.14 -9.64 1.41
N GLY A 278 3.74 -9.25 2.53
CA GLY A 278 3.19 -8.29 3.47
C GLY A 278 3.48 -6.85 3.05
N ASP A 279 2.45 -6.04 2.85
CA ASP A 279 2.57 -4.61 2.51
C ASP A 279 1.63 -3.72 3.34
N LEU A 280 2.08 -2.50 3.67
CA LEU A 280 1.30 -1.50 4.40
C LEU A 280 -0.02 -1.11 3.72
N GLU A 281 -0.09 -1.20 2.39
CA GLU A 281 -1.29 -0.91 1.63
C GLU A 281 -2.47 -1.79 2.08
N LEU A 282 -2.21 -3.03 2.48
CA LEU A 282 -3.23 -3.96 2.98
C LEU A 282 -3.83 -3.51 4.33
N LEU A 283 -3.13 -2.62 5.04
CA LEU A 283 -3.59 -1.98 6.27
C LEU A 283 -4.32 -0.64 6.02
N GLY A 284 -4.39 -0.21 4.75
CA GLY A 284 -4.98 1.07 4.35
C GLY A 284 -4.10 2.27 4.67
N GLU A 285 -2.78 2.06 4.77
CA GLU A 285 -1.77 3.11 4.81
C GLU A 285 -1.22 3.35 3.39
N ASP A 286 -0.49 4.45 3.21
CA ASP A 286 0.11 4.78 1.91
C ASP A 286 1.21 3.78 1.53
N ARG A 287 1.45 3.64 0.21
CA ARG A 287 2.51 2.76 -0.32
C ARG A 287 3.85 3.14 0.30
N ASN A 288 4.60 2.13 0.74
CA ASN A 288 5.96 2.28 1.23
C ASN A 288 6.91 1.69 0.19
N PRO A 289 8.09 2.28 -0.07
CA PRO A 289 9.06 1.66 -0.98
C PRO A 289 9.61 0.33 -0.48
N LEU A 290 9.39 -0.01 0.81
CA LEU A 290 9.72 -1.30 1.38
C LEU A 290 8.47 -2.05 1.83
N ASN A 291 8.40 -3.31 1.43
CA ASN A 291 7.47 -4.27 2.01
C ASN A 291 7.79 -4.52 3.51
N GLU A 292 6.90 -5.22 4.19
CA GLU A 292 7.01 -5.46 5.63
C GLU A 292 8.21 -6.34 6.00
N GLY A 293 8.53 -7.33 5.17
CA GLY A 293 9.68 -8.19 5.38
C GLY A 293 11.01 -7.46 5.32
N SER A 294 11.20 -6.62 4.31
CA SER A 294 12.40 -5.81 4.13
C SER A 294 12.60 -4.86 5.30
N ARG A 295 11.52 -4.25 5.81
CA ARG A 295 11.57 -3.41 7.01
C ARG A 295 11.97 -4.19 8.25
N VAL A 296 11.45 -5.39 8.42
CA VAL A 296 11.75 -6.27 9.55
C VAL A 296 13.19 -6.76 9.49
N LEU A 297 13.64 -7.24 8.33
CA LEU A 297 14.98 -7.78 8.14
C LEU A 297 16.05 -6.68 8.27
N LYS A 298 15.80 -5.47 7.76
CA LYS A 298 16.67 -4.32 8.01
C LYS A 298 16.72 -3.94 9.48
N ALA A 299 15.56 -3.84 10.14
CA ALA A 299 15.54 -3.53 11.58
C ALA A 299 16.20 -4.63 12.43
N TRP A 300 16.14 -5.89 11.97
CA TRP A 300 16.76 -7.03 12.65
C TRP A 300 18.27 -6.87 12.78
N THR A 301 18.94 -6.26 11.80
CA THR A 301 20.41 -6.13 11.82
C THR A 301 20.91 -5.41 13.08
N GLU A 302 20.14 -4.43 13.56
CA GLU A 302 20.42 -3.69 14.79
C GLU A 302 19.78 -4.30 16.04
N LEU A 303 18.60 -4.92 15.90
CA LEU A 303 17.88 -5.51 17.02
C LEU A 303 18.52 -6.82 17.51
N SER A 304 19.16 -7.60 16.63
CA SER A 304 19.77 -8.89 16.97
C SER A 304 21.03 -8.76 17.81
N LYS A 305 21.77 -7.64 17.67
CA LYS A 305 23.06 -7.40 18.34
C LYS A 305 22.99 -7.48 19.87
N GLN A 306 21.95 -6.90 20.46
CA GLN A 306 21.77 -6.89 21.92
C GLN A 306 20.35 -6.47 22.34
N PRO A 307 19.91 -6.83 23.56
CA PRO A 307 18.64 -6.32 24.10
C PRO A 307 18.60 -4.78 24.12
N LYS A 308 17.51 -4.20 23.63
CA LYS A 308 17.28 -2.75 23.63
C LYS A 308 16.31 -2.39 24.75
N THR A 309 16.61 -1.33 25.50
CA THR A 309 15.78 -0.84 26.61
C THR A 309 15.37 0.59 26.35
N TYR A 310 14.09 0.89 26.58
CA TYR A 310 13.49 2.20 26.40
C TYR A 310 12.92 2.68 27.73
N ARG A 311 13.38 3.83 28.23
CA ARG A 311 13.03 4.35 29.56
C ARG A 311 11.69 5.07 29.57
N ASN A 312 11.32 5.69 28.45
CA ASN A 312 10.11 6.50 28.30
C ASN A 312 9.51 6.32 26.89
N TYR A 313 8.41 7.02 26.61
CA TYR A 313 7.77 7.00 25.29
C TYR A 313 8.67 7.56 24.18
N SER A 314 9.36 8.69 24.41
CA SER A 314 10.23 9.29 23.38
C SER A 314 11.37 8.37 22.92
N GLU A 315 11.92 7.56 23.82
CA GLU A 315 12.97 6.60 23.46
C GLU A 315 12.43 5.45 22.59
N GLN A 316 11.16 5.04 22.75
CA GLN A 316 10.54 4.01 21.92
C GLN A 316 9.91 4.56 20.62
N ASP A 317 9.84 5.89 20.42
CA ASP A 317 9.14 6.47 19.27
C ASP A 317 9.70 5.97 17.93
N ARG A 318 11.00 5.67 17.85
CA ARG A 318 11.60 5.07 16.64
C ARG A 318 10.97 3.73 16.25
N LEU A 319 10.46 2.96 17.22
CA LEU A 319 9.80 1.68 16.96
C LEU A 319 8.50 1.81 16.18
N SER A 320 7.84 2.98 16.17
CA SER A 320 6.66 3.18 15.33
C SER A 320 6.99 3.30 13.85
N TYR A 321 8.23 3.67 13.53
CA TYR A 321 8.73 3.81 12.16
C TYR A 321 9.51 2.56 11.73
N TRP A 322 10.43 2.09 12.58
CA TRP A 322 11.33 0.98 12.31
C TRP A 322 11.41 0.01 13.50
N PRO A 323 10.99 -1.25 13.36
CA PRO A 323 10.34 -1.86 12.19
C PRO A 323 8.86 -1.45 12.02
N GLY A 324 8.30 -0.66 12.94
CA GLY A 324 6.85 -0.50 13.10
C GLY A 324 6.33 -1.37 14.25
N PHE A 325 5.39 -0.84 15.03
CA PHE A 325 4.93 -1.55 16.23
C PHE A 325 4.21 -2.87 15.93
N HIS A 326 3.51 -2.97 14.80
CA HIS A 326 2.83 -4.21 14.41
C HIS A 326 3.82 -5.29 14.03
N ASN A 327 4.88 -4.94 13.31
CA ASN A 327 6.01 -5.82 13.05
C ASN A 327 6.67 -6.26 14.35
N LEU A 328 6.89 -5.36 15.30
CA LEU A 328 7.45 -5.73 16.59
C LEU A 328 6.58 -6.76 17.36
N THR A 329 5.25 -6.64 17.27
CA THR A 329 4.35 -7.65 17.85
C THR A 329 4.34 -8.95 17.06
N LEU A 330 4.46 -8.91 15.73
CA LEU A 330 4.61 -10.11 14.91
C LEU A 330 5.91 -10.83 15.27
N MET A 331 7.04 -10.11 15.38
CA MET A 331 8.31 -10.66 15.86
C MET A 331 8.15 -11.37 17.21
N GLN A 332 7.36 -10.83 18.14
CA GLN A 332 7.07 -11.50 19.41
C GLN A 332 6.23 -12.78 19.20
N MET A 333 5.18 -12.71 18.39
CA MET A 333 4.29 -13.85 18.10
C MET A 333 4.99 -14.97 17.33
N PHE A 334 5.95 -14.65 16.46
CA PHE A 334 6.83 -15.60 15.78
C PHE A 334 8.00 -16.07 16.67
N GLY A 335 8.14 -15.57 17.90
CA GLY A 335 9.18 -15.99 18.83
C GLY A 335 10.58 -15.43 18.53
N TRP A 336 10.70 -14.40 17.68
CA TRP A 336 11.95 -13.73 17.37
C TRP A 336 12.43 -12.83 18.52
N VAL A 337 11.50 -12.24 19.26
CA VAL A 337 11.82 -11.36 20.40
C VAL A 337 10.98 -11.66 21.63
N GLU A 338 11.55 -11.42 22.80
CA GLU A 338 10.81 -11.27 24.06
C GLU A 338 10.59 -9.78 24.33
N LEU A 339 9.36 -9.40 24.68
CA LEU A 339 9.00 -8.01 25.01
C LEU A 339 8.68 -7.85 26.49
N VAL A 340 9.16 -6.75 27.08
CA VAL A 340 8.70 -6.29 28.40
C VAL A 340 7.84 -5.06 28.22
N CYS A 341 6.54 -5.18 28.50
CA CYS A 341 5.54 -4.14 28.26
C CYS A 341 4.87 -3.74 29.58
N PRO A 342 5.29 -2.65 30.25
CA PRO A 342 4.64 -2.18 31.47
C PRO A 342 3.27 -1.56 31.17
N ARG A 343 2.50 -1.30 32.23
CA ARG A 343 1.24 -0.54 32.11
C ARG A 343 1.51 0.82 31.44
N PRO A 344 0.62 1.26 30.53
CA PRO A 344 0.73 2.57 29.92
C PRO A 344 0.52 3.68 30.95
N GLU A 345 1.10 4.85 30.69
CA GLU A 345 0.77 6.07 31.42
C GLU A 345 -0.66 6.54 31.10
N ALA A 346 -1.23 7.37 31.97
CA ALA A 346 -2.59 7.87 31.79
C ALA A 346 -2.75 8.60 30.45
N GLY A 347 -3.77 8.25 29.67
CA GLY A 347 -4.01 8.84 28.35
C GLY A 347 -3.06 8.37 27.24
N LYS A 348 -2.18 7.39 27.48
CA LYS A 348 -1.15 6.95 26.51
C LYS A 348 -1.45 5.57 25.91
N GLY A 349 -0.82 5.33 24.76
CA GLY A 349 -0.87 4.05 24.05
C GLY A 349 0.14 3.03 24.59
N TRP A 350 0.39 1.99 23.79
CA TRP A 350 1.23 0.86 24.14
C TRP A 350 2.65 1.28 24.56
N ARG A 351 3.17 0.64 25.61
CA ARG A 351 4.48 0.94 26.20
C ARG A 351 5.37 -0.29 26.11
N VAL A 352 6.52 -0.14 25.45
CA VAL A 352 7.57 -1.17 25.28
C VAL A 352 8.80 -0.77 26.06
N LYS A 353 9.06 -1.40 27.21
CA LYS A 353 10.25 -1.12 28.03
C LYS A 353 11.50 -1.83 27.50
N GLN A 354 11.36 -3.04 26.97
CA GLN A 354 12.50 -3.82 26.49
C GLN A 354 12.10 -4.68 25.30
N VAL A 355 13.02 -4.79 24.35
CA VAL A 355 13.02 -5.76 23.24
C VAL A 355 14.27 -6.60 23.38
N LYS A 356 14.11 -7.91 23.56
CA LYS A 356 15.22 -8.85 23.69
C LYS A 356 15.20 -9.84 22.53
N PRO A 357 16.22 -9.87 21.65
CA PRO A 357 16.27 -10.84 20.56
C PRO A 357 16.43 -12.26 21.10
N THR A 358 15.87 -13.24 20.38
CA THR A 358 16.04 -14.67 20.68
C THR A 358 16.98 -15.34 19.68
N PRO A 359 17.65 -16.44 20.06
CA PRO A 359 18.44 -17.23 19.11
C PRO A 359 17.61 -17.82 17.95
N ILE A 360 16.30 -18.02 18.15
CA ILE A 360 15.40 -18.52 17.11
C ILE A 360 15.15 -17.43 16.07
N GLY A 361 14.92 -16.19 16.51
CA GLY A 361 14.79 -15.05 15.60
C GLY A 361 16.02 -14.88 14.71
N ASP A 362 17.21 -15.04 15.29
CA ASP A 362 18.47 -14.96 14.55
C ASP A 362 18.56 -16.02 13.46
N ALA A 363 18.32 -17.29 13.82
CA ALA A 363 18.36 -18.40 12.87
C ALA A 363 17.32 -18.28 11.74
N ILE A 364 16.09 -17.84 12.05
CA ILE A 364 15.05 -17.65 11.03
C ILE A 364 15.38 -16.45 10.14
N ALA A 365 15.86 -15.33 10.69
CA ALA A 365 16.25 -14.16 9.92
C ALA A 365 17.40 -14.46 8.95
N THR A 366 18.41 -15.22 9.38
CA THR A 366 19.51 -15.66 8.52
C THR A 366 19.01 -16.50 7.35
N LEU A 367 18.09 -17.44 7.58
CA LEU A 367 17.49 -18.23 6.50
C LEU A 367 16.64 -17.40 5.55
N ALA A 368 15.85 -16.46 6.07
CA ALA A 368 15.07 -15.55 5.24
C ALA A 368 15.97 -14.66 4.37
N LEU A 369 17.06 -14.12 4.93
CA LEU A 369 18.06 -13.35 4.17
C LEU A 369 18.79 -14.20 3.12
N SER A 370 19.11 -15.46 3.44
CA SER A 370 19.66 -16.41 2.45
C SER A 370 18.69 -16.66 1.31
N ALA A 371 17.40 -16.83 1.61
CA ALA A 371 16.37 -17.02 0.59
C ALA A 371 16.20 -15.79 -0.30
N TYR A 372 16.22 -14.58 0.28
CA TYR A 372 16.22 -13.34 -0.48
C TYR A 372 17.46 -13.21 -1.38
N HIS A 373 18.65 -13.50 -0.84
CA HIS A 373 19.90 -13.44 -1.60
C HIS A 373 19.89 -14.39 -2.81
N ASP A 374 19.39 -15.61 -2.64
CA ASP A 374 19.35 -16.63 -3.71
C ASP A 374 18.30 -16.35 -4.79
N GLN A 375 17.33 -15.47 -4.51
CA GLN A 375 16.30 -15.02 -5.46
C GLN A 375 16.57 -13.58 -5.96
N ASP A 376 17.83 -13.13 -5.90
CA ASP A 376 18.23 -11.78 -6.32
C ASP A 376 17.38 -10.65 -5.72
N PHE A 377 16.91 -10.86 -4.48
CA PHE A 377 16.12 -9.92 -3.68
C PHE A 377 14.75 -9.56 -4.28
N GLN A 378 14.19 -10.39 -5.16
CA GLN A 378 12.91 -10.13 -5.81
C GLN A 378 12.08 -11.41 -5.95
N TRP A 379 10.82 -11.36 -5.52
CA TRP A 379 9.90 -12.49 -5.62
C TRP A 379 8.68 -12.05 -6.41
N GLU A 380 8.32 -12.80 -7.46
CA GLU A 380 7.13 -12.50 -8.25
C GLU A 380 5.85 -12.58 -7.40
N SER A 381 5.85 -13.45 -6.39
CA SER A 381 4.74 -13.66 -5.46
C SER A 381 4.49 -12.50 -4.49
N GLU A 382 5.41 -11.54 -4.40
CA GLU A 382 5.20 -10.26 -3.71
C GLU A 382 4.13 -9.42 -4.42
N GLU A 383 4.08 -9.49 -5.75
CA GLU A 383 3.12 -8.74 -6.56
C GLU A 383 1.94 -9.60 -7.03
N ASP A 384 2.16 -10.88 -7.33
CA ASP A 384 1.12 -11.79 -7.80
C ASP A 384 0.72 -12.84 -6.76
N PHE A 385 -0.42 -12.59 -6.11
CA PHE A 385 -0.99 -13.46 -5.07
C PHE A 385 -1.70 -14.71 -5.62
N THR A 386 -1.79 -14.83 -6.94
CA THR A 386 -2.30 -16.03 -7.61
C THR A 386 -1.21 -17.10 -7.75
N LEU A 387 0.06 -16.73 -7.55
CA LEU A 387 1.17 -17.67 -7.53
C LEU A 387 1.12 -18.60 -6.31
N PRO A 388 1.56 -19.86 -6.48
CA PRO A 388 1.64 -20.83 -5.38
C PRO A 388 2.39 -20.32 -4.16
N TRP A 389 2.04 -20.84 -2.99
CA TRP A 389 2.79 -20.67 -1.75
C TRP A 389 3.96 -21.66 -1.67
N GLY A 390 4.91 -21.40 -0.77
CA GLY A 390 6.03 -22.29 -0.48
C GLY A 390 7.37 -21.81 -1.02
N ASP A 391 7.47 -20.52 -1.33
CA ASP A 391 8.72 -19.93 -1.79
C ASP A 391 9.84 -20.03 -0.73
N PHE A 392 9.49 -19.98 0.58
CA PHE A 392 10.44 -20.25 1.66
C PHE A 392 10.71 -21.75 1.89
N GLN A 393 9.89 -22.64 1.36
CA GLN A 393 9.93 -24.07 1.68
C GLN A 393 11.30 -24.72 1.40
N PRO A 394 12.00 -24.46 0.28
CA PRO A 394 13.31 -25.05 0.01
C PRO A 394 14.37 -24.73 1.08
N TYR A 395 14.27 -23.58 1.72
CA TYR A 395 15.26 -23.07 2.69
C TYR A 395 15.02 -23.60 4.10
N PHE A 396 13.75 -23.78 4.48
CA PHE A 396 13.37 -24.20 5.84
C PHE A 396 13.09 -25.69 5.97
N GLN A 397 12.61 -26.36 4.92
CA GLN A 397 12.25 -27.78 4.94
C GLN A 397 13.39 -28.73 5.41
N PRO A 398 14.69 -28.47 5.14
CA PRO A 398 15.77 -29.28 5.70
C PRO A 398 15.80 -29.35 7.24
N TYR A 399 15.24 -28.33 7.91
CA TYR A 399 15.14 -28.26 9.37
C TYR A 399 13.75 -28.64 9.90
N PHE A 400 12.73 -28.50 9.05
CA PHE A 400 11.32 -28.75 9.38
C PHE A 400 10.69 -29.73 8.37
N PRO A 401 11.07 -31.03 8.42
CA PRO A 401 10.60 -32.02 7.46
C PRO A 401 9.09 -32.28 7.54
N GLU A 402 8.40 -31.83 8.58
CA GLU A 402 6.95 -31.89 8.69
C GLU A 402 6.21 -30.85 7.82
N TRP A 403 6.92 -29.87 7.25
CA TRP A 403 6.35 -28.95 6.27
C TRP A 403 6.22 -29.64 4.90
N GLN A 404 5.05 -30.22 4.63
CA GLN A 404 4.77 -31.00 3.42
C GLN A 404 3.68 -30.38 2.53
N GLN A 405 2.80 -29.58 3.12
CA GLN A 405 1.69 -28.92 2.43
C GLN A 405 1.79 -27.40 2.55
N ASN A 406 1.35 -26.72 1.51
CA ASN A 406 1.20 -25.26 1.49
C ASN A 406 -0.28 -24.89 1.40
N LEU A 407 -0.62 -23.68 1.83
CA LEU A 407 -1.94 -23.12 1.58
C LEU A 407 -2.19 -23.07 0.06
N PRO A 408 -3.40 -23.37 -0.44
CA PRO A 408 -3.73 -23.15 -1.85
C PRO A 408 -3.62 -21.67 -2.21
N ALA A 409 -3.11 -21.38 -3.41
CA ALA A 409 -3.11 -20.01 -3.93
C ALA A 409 -4.54 -19.49 -4.07
N LEU A 410 -4.70 -18.18 -3.91
CA LEU A 410 -5.98 -17.52 -4.12
C LEU A 410 -6.40 -17.71 -5.58
N GLN A 411 -7.59 -18.24 -5.80
CA GLN A 411 -8.12 -18.37 -7.14
C GLN A 411 -8.61 -17.01 -7.62
N PRO A 412 -8.20 -16.56 -8.83
CA PRO A 412 -8.78 -15.38 -9.45
C PRO A 412 -10.30 -15.52 -9.53
N LEU A 413 -11.01 -14.39 -9.42
CA LEU A 413 -12.43 -14.37 -9.75
C LEU A 413 -12.61 -14.85 -11.18
N ALA A 414 -13.46 -15.86 -11.37
CA ALA A 414 -13.72 -16.41 -12.68
C ALA A 414 -14.25 -15.31 -13.62
N HIS A 415 -13.69 -15.22 -14.82
CA HIS A 415 -14.19 -14.38 -15.89
C HIS A 415 -15.70 -14.61 -16.08
N GLN A 416 -16.52 -13.57 -15.88
CA GLN A 416 -17.96 -13.69 -16.06
C GLN A 416 -18.36 -13.14 -17.43
N THR A 417 -18.65 -14.03 -18.38
CA THR A 417 -19.16 -13.61 -19.69
C THR A 417 -20.56 -13.03 -19.57
N GLY A 418 -20.73 -11.78 -20.00
CA GLY A 418 -21.99 -11.06 -19.80
C GLY A 418 -21.98 -9.62 -20.28
N THR A 419 -23.11 -8.96 -20.16
CA THR A 419 -23.21 -7.50 -20.31
C THR A 419 -23.17 -6.86 -18.93
N TYR A 420 -22.19 -6.00 -18.71
CA TYR A 420 -21.97 -5.28 -17.45
C TYR A 420 -22.69 -3.94 -17.50
N ILE A 421 -23.39 -3.59 -16.43
CA ILE A 421 -24.06 -2.30 -16.29
C ILE A 421 -23.34 -1.49 -15.22
N PHE A 422 -22.70 -0.40 -15.65
CA PHE A 422 -22.03 0.54 -14.79
C PHE A 422 -22.86 1.80 -14.58
N LYS A 423 -22.90 2.29 -13.34
CA LYS A 423 -23.28 3.66 -13.03
C LYS A 423 -22.03 4.50 -12.83
N VAL A 424 -21.85 5.49 -13.69
CA VAL A 424 -20.71 6.40 -13.68
C VAL A 424 -21.15 7.75 -13.16
N SER A 425 -20.45 8.29 -12.16
CA SER A 425 -20.83 9.54 -11.51
C SER A 425 -19.65 10.51 -11.42
N LEU A 426 -19.91 11.79 -11.69
CA LEU A 426 -18.98 12.90 -11.51
C LEU A 426 -19.70 13.99 -10.70
N GLY A 427 -19.37 14.12 -9.43
CA GLY A 427 -20.12 14.97 -8.50
C GLY A 427 -21.61 14.61 -8.46
N LYS A 428 -22.47 15.52 -8.94
CA LYS A 428 -23.94 15.33 -8.97
C LYS A 428 -24.46 14.72 -10.26
N ILE A 429 -23.66 14.66 -11.32
CA ILE A 429 -24.07 14.09 -12.59
C ILE A 429 -23.81 12.59 -12.59
N TRP A 430 -24.65 11.84 -13.33
CA TRP A 430 -24.42 10.41 -13.49
C TRP A 430 -24.93 9.88 -14.82
N ARG A 431 -24.38 8.74 -15.21
CA ARG A 431 -24.61 8.03 -16.46
C ARG A 431 -24.77 6.55 -16.15
N ARG A 432 -25.65 5.87 -16.89
CA ARG A 432 -25.74 4.40 -16.85
C ARG A 432 -25.26 3.87 -18.18
N LEU A 433 -24.25 3.01 -18.15
CA LEU A 433 -23.57 2.48 -19.32
C LEU A 433 -23.70 0.95 -19.33
N SER A 434 -24.02 0.36 -20.47
CA SER A 434 -23.86 -1.08 -20.68
C SER A 434 -22.60 -1.33 -21.50
N ILE A 435 -21.86 -2.38 -21.17
CA ILE A 435 -20.64 -2.77 -21.88
C ILE A 435 -20.46 -4.28 -21.89
N SER A 436 -19.93 -4.83 -22.99
CA SER A 436 -19.61 -6.25 -23.12
C SER A 436 -18.45 -6.64 -22.19
N SER A 437 -18.53 -7.83 -21.60
CA SER A 437 -17.39 -8.46 -20.89
C SER A 437 -16.17 -8.67 -21.78
N GLU A 438 -16.36 -8.72 -23.11
CA GLU A 438 -15.31 -8.86 -24.13
C GLU A 438 -14.74 -7.50 -24.59
N SER A 439 -15.24 -6.38 -24.06
CA SER A 439 -14.67 -5.05 -24.31
C SER A 439 -13.55 -4.72 -23.35
N THR A 440 -12.68 -3.79 -23.74
CA THR A 440 -11.53 -3.34 -22.96
C THR A 440 -11.92 -2.21 -22.00
N LEU A 441 -11.05 -1.91 -21.02
CA LEU A 441 -11.16 -0.71 -20.20
C LEU A 441 -11.05 0.57 -21.04
N GLU A 442 -10.24 0.58 -22.10
CA GLU A 442 -10.16 1.69 -23.07
C GLU A 442 -11.54 1.98 -23.70
N ALA A 443 -12.26 0.93 -24.12
CA ALA A 443 -13.61 1.08 -24.67
C ALA A 443 -14.60 1.62 -23.64
N LEU A 444 -14.44 1.26 -22.35
CA LEU A 444 -15.24 1.87 -21.27
C LEU A 444 -14.90 3.34 -21.07
N GLY A 445 -13.60 3.68 -21.04
CA GLY A 445 -13.13 5.06 -20.93
C GLY A 445 -13.69 5.95 -22.05
N GLY A 446 -13.64 5.47 -23.29
CA GLY A 446 -14.25 6.15 -24.43
C GLY A 446 -15.76 6.35 -24.26
N LEU A 447 -16.48 5.33 -23.78
CA LEU A 447 -17.92 5.43 -23.53
C LEU A 447 -18.26 6.40 -22.38
N ILE A 448 -17.40 6.49 -21.36
CA ILE A 448 -17.52 7.48 -20.27
C ILE A 448 -17.37 8.89 -20.84
N ARG A 449 -16.31 9.15 -21.62
CA ARG A 449 -16.05 10.47 -22.23
C ARG A 449 -17.17 10.89 -23.18
N GLU A 450 -17.61 9.99 -24.06
CA GLU A 450 -18.77 10.23 -24.95
C GLU A 450 -20.04 10.59 -24.15
N SER A 451 -20.22 9.99 -22.97
CA SER A 451 -21.41 10.23 -22.16
C SER A 451 -21.46 11.63 -21.53
N VAL A 452 -20.32 12.30 -21.42
CA VAL A 452 -20.20 13.68 -20.93
C VAL A 452 -19.70 14.65 -22.00
N ASP A 453 -19.70 14.23 -23.26
CA ASP A 453 -19.29 15.00 -24.43
C ASP A 453 -17.85 15.55 -24.31
N PHE A 454 -16.96 14.75 -23.70
CA PHE A 454 -15.52 15.00 -23.67
C PHE A 454 -14.85 14.42 -24.91
N ASP A 455 -13.77 15.04 -25.38
CA ASP A 455 -12.88 14.51 -26.40
C ASP A 455 -11.88 13.49 -25.79
N SER A 456 -10.77 13.19 -26.46
CA SER A 456 -9.82 12.12 -26.07
C SER A 456 -8.37 12.52 -26.33
N ASP A 457 -8.06 13.80 -26.10
CA ASP A 457 -6.74 14.40 -26.27
C ASP A 457 -5.81 14.22 -25.07
N HIS A 458 -6.35 13.78 -23.93
CA HIS A 458 -5.62 13.58 -22.67
C HIS A 458 -5.50 12.12 -22.25
N LEU A 459 -4.51 11.85 -21.39
CA LEU A 459 -4.26 10.55 -20.78
C LEU A 459 -5.27 10.22 -19.67
N ASP A 460 -5.43 8.94 -19.38
CA ASP A 460 -6.31 8.44 -18.32
C ASP A 460 -5.72 7.28 -17.52
N LEU A 461 -6.39 6.96 -16.40
CA LEU A 461 -6.12 5.75 -15.63
C LEU A 461 -7.39 5.23 -14.96
N PHE A 462 -7.48 3.90 -14.82
CA PHE A 462 -8.46 3.23 -13.97
C PHE A 462 -7.77 2.75 -12.69
N SER A 463 -8.40 2.98 -11.53
CA SER A 463 -7.89 2.52 -10.24
C SER A 463 -8.97 1.75 -9.47
N PHE A 464 -8.63 0.56 -8.98
CA PHE A 464 -9.55 -0.28 -8.20
C PHE A 464 -8.81 -1.12 -7.17
N LYS A 465 -9.58 -1.76 -6.29
CA LYS A 465 -9.03 -2.70 -5.30
C LYS A 465 -9.10 -4.13 -5.83
N ASP A 466 -7.98 -4.86 -5.79
CA ASP A 466 -7.96 -6.29 -6.09
C ASP A 466 -8.64 -7.13 -4.98
N ALA A 467 -8.67 -8.45 -5.15
CA ALA A 467 -9.29 -9.37 -4.18
C ALA A 467 -8.62 -9.32 -2.79
N MET A 468 -7.35 -8.90 -2.70
CA MET A 468 -6.62 -8.71 -1.44
C MET A 468 -6.80 -7.30 -0.87
N GLY A 469 -7.30 -6.36 -1.68
CA GLY A 469 -7.58 -4.96 -1.34
C GLY A 469 -6.41 -4.01 -1.61
N ARG A 470 -5.47 -4.39 -2.47
CA ARG A 470 -4.40 -3.53 -3.00
C ARG A 470 -4.92 -2.67 -4.14
N THR A 471 -4.34 -1.50 -4.32
CA THR A 471 -4.70 -0.61 -5.43
C THR A 471 -4.03 -1.11 -6.71
N VAL A 472 -4.85 -1.49 -7.68
CA VAL A 472 -4.43 -1.77 -9.05
C VAL A 472 -4.73 -0.54 -9.89
N GLU A 473 -3.73 -0.08 -10.63
CA GLU A 473 -3.82 1.03 -11.56
C GLU A 473 -3.57 0.49 -12.98
N ILE A 474 -4.52 0.74 -13.88
CA ILE A 474 -4.42 0.41 -15.31
C ILE A 474 -4.36 1.72 -16.07
N HIS A 475 -3.24 1.97 -16.74
CA HIS A 475 -2.96 3.25 -17.40
C HIS A 475 -3.38 3.26 -18.88
N HIS A 476 -3.47 4.46 -19.44
CA HIS A 476 -3.69 4.70 -20.86
C HIS A 476 -2.66 3.96 -21.75
N PRO A 477 -2.98 3.50 -22.97
CA PRO A 477 -2.06 2.73 -23.83
C PRO A 477 -0.81 3.49 -24.29
N TYR A 478 -0.84 4.82 -24.24
CA TYR A 478 0.35 5.66 -24.50
C TYR A 478 1.23 5.88 -23.26
N ASN A 479 0.85 5.31 -22.12
CA ASN A 479 1.72 5.17 -20.97
C ASN A 479 2.45 3.83 -21.11
N ASP A 480 3.60 3.84 -21.79
CA ASP A 480 4.47 2.68 -22.01
C ASP A 480 5.49 2.47 -20.89
N TRP A 481 5.32 3.17 -19.76
CA TRP A 481 6.32 3.30 -18.68
C TRP A 481 6.25 2.18 -17.64
N ARG A 482 5.20 1.34 -17.66
CA ARG A 482 5.07 0.16 -16.79
C ARG A 482 4.91 -1.07 -17.65
N ASP A 483 5.68 -2.13 -17.35
CA ASP A 483 5.54 -3.48 -17.93
C ASP A 483 4.29 -4.19 -17.38
N ARG A 484 3.15 -3.49 -17.43
CA ARG A 484 1.84 -3.90 -16.94
C ARG A 484 0.83 -3.68 -18.05
N LYS A 485 -0.23 -4.49 -18.06
CA LYS A 485 -1.30 -4.38 -19.05
C LYS A 485 -1.89 -2.98 -19.07
N ALA A 486 -1.97 -2.38 -20.25
CA ALA A 486 -2.63 -1.11 -20.46
C ALA A 486 -4.16 -1.28 -20.61
N SER A 487 -4.89 -0.16 -20.61
CA SER A 487 -6.36 -0.18 -20.64
C SER A 487 -6.96 -0.82 -21.91
N ASN A 488 -6.21 -0.89 -23.00
CA ASN A 488 -6.58 -1.60 -24.23
C ASN A 488 -6.35 -3.12 -24.18
N GLU A 489 -5.67 -3.63 -23.14
CA GLU A 489 -5.36 -5.06 -22.96
C GLU A 489 -6.20 -5.73 -21.87
N VAL A 490 -6.79 -4.94 -20.98
CA VAL A 490 -7.62 -5.44 -19.87
C VAL A 490 -9.09 -5.48 -20.26
N LEU A 491 -9.69 -6.67 -20.22
CA LEU A 491 -11.12 -6.85 -20.51
C LEU A 491 -11.99 -6.54 -19.29
N ILE A 492 -13.22 -6.05 -19.53
CA ILE A 492 -14.22 -5.82 -18.48
C ILE A 492 -14.53 -7.11 -17.70
N GLY A 493 -14.62 -8.24 -18.40
CA GLY A 493 -14.91 -9.53 -17.77
C GLY A 493 -13.80 -10.04 -16.84
N ASP A 494 -12.57 -9.50 -16.96
CA ASP A 494 -11.41 -9.90 -16.16
C ASP A 494 -11.26 -9.04 -14.89
N LEU A 495 -12.07 -7.98 -14.76
CA LEU A 495 -12.04 -7.14 -13.57
C LEU A 495 -12.59 -7.91 -12.36
N PRO A 496 -11.94 -7.83 -11.18
CA PRO A 496 -12.38 -8.49 -9.96
C PRO A 496 -13.57 -7.75 -9.29
N LEU A 497 -14.49 -7.18 -10.08
CA LEU A 497 -15.64 -6.43 -9.61
C LEU A 497 -16.87 -7.32 -9.46
N GLN A 498 -17.61 -7.12 -8.38
CA GLN A 498 -18.94 -7.67 -8.15
C GLN A 498 -19.98 -6.54 -8.09
N PRO A 499 -21.27 -6.82 -8.37
CA PRO A 499 -22.34 -5.83 -8.20
C PRO A 499 -22.27 -5.13 -6.83
N GLY A 500 -22.26 -3.80 -6.87
CA GLY A 500 -22.09 -2.90 -5.72
C GLY A 500 -20.67 -2.36 -5.57
N MET A 501 -19.64 -3.03 -6.09
CA MET A 501 -18.24 -2.54 -6.07
C MET A 501 -18.04 -1.38 -7.04
N SER A 502 -17.01 -0.57 -6.79
CA SER A 502 -16.68 0.59 -7.63
C SER A 502 -15.19 0.64 -7.93
N MET A 503 -14.87 1.27 -9.04
CA MET A 503 -13.53 1.69 -9.43
C MET A 503 -13.54 3.19 -9.75
N THR A 504 -12.36 3.80 -9.74
CA THR A 504 -12.16 5.19 -10.14
C THR A 504 -11.67 5.23 -11.58
N TYR A 505 -12.19 6.16 -12.37
CA TYR A 505 -11.65 6.52 -13.67
C TYR A 505 -11.20 7.98 -13.61
N LEU A 506 -9.90 8.23 -13.73
CA LEU A 506 -9.32 9.57 -13.77
C LEU A 506 -8.99 9.89 -15.22
N PHE A 507 -9.55 10.98 -15.74
CA PHE A 507 -9.28 11.49 -17.07
C PHE A 507 -8.66 12.88 -16.97
N ASP A 508 -7.64 13.13 -17.79
CA ASP A 508 -6.84 14.36 -17.81
C ASP A 508 -6.12 14.61 -16.48
N PHE A 509 -4.80 14.40 -16.47
CA PHE A 509 -3.98 14.62 -15.28
C PHE A 509 -3.74 16.09 -14.95
N GLY A 510 -4.10 17.02 -15.86
CA GLY A 510 -4.12 18.45 -15.60
C GLY A 510 -5.36 18.85 -14.81
N ASP A 511 -6.55 18.62 -15.38
CA ASP A 511 -7.83 19.02 -14.77
C ASP A 511 -8.35 18.01 -13.71
N CYS A 512 -7.80 16.79 -13.68
CA CYS A 512 -8.09 15.73 -12.72
C CYS A 512 -9.59 15.34 -12.64
N TRP A 513 -10.22 15.04 -13.79
CA TRP A 513 -11.61 14.60 -13.82
C TRP A 513 -11.78 13.19 -13.24
N GLU A 514 -12.19 13.12 -11.97
CA GLU A 514 -12.37 11.84 -11.25
C GLU A 514 -13.81 11.33 -11.29
N PHE A 515 -14.04 10.24 -12.02
CA PHE A 515 -15.32 9.55 -12.11
C PHE A 515 -15.38 8.34 -11.18
N ASN A 516 -16.46 8.22 -10.40
CA ASN A 516 -16.79 6.99 -9.69
C ASN A 516 -17.56 6.05 -10.62
N VAL A 517 -17.01 4.86 -10.89
CA VAL A 517 -17.55 3.84 -11.80
C VAL A 517 -18.03 2.64 -10.99
N GLN A 518 -19.31 2.58 -10.67
CA GLN A 518 -19.91 1.52 -9.87
C GLN A 518 -20.53 0.43 -10.76
N LEU A 519 -20.17 -0.83 -10.53
CA LEU A 519 -20.85 -1.97 -11.16
C LEU A 519 -22.21 -2.18 -10.49
N GLU A 520 -23.32 -2.00 -11.20
CA GLU A 520 -24.67 -2.23 -10.66
C GLU A 520 -25.16 -3.65 -10.92
N GLU A 521 -24.88 -4.21 -12.09
CA GLU A 521 -25.43 -5.50 -12.53
C GLU A 521 -24.52 -6.19 -13.54
N ILE A 522 -24.50 -7.53 -13.51
CA ILE A 522 -23.94 -8.37 -14.58
C ILE A 522 -25.09 -9.21 -15.15
N GLN A 523 -25.36 -9.03 -16.44
CA GLN A 523 -26.33 -9.84 -17.18
C GLN A 523 -25.61 -11.01 -17.86
N PRO A 524 -25.73 -12.25 -17.32
CA PRO A 524 -24.94 -13.37 -17.80
C PRO A 524 -25.34 -13.80 -19.22
N GLY A 525 -24.37 -14.34 -19.94
CA GLY A 525 -24.55 -14.90 -21.29
C GLY A 525 -23.79 -14.13 -22.36
N LYS A 526 -23.82 -14.63 -23.59
CA LYS A 526 -23.05 -14.02 -24.69
C LYS A 526 -23.50 -12.57 -24.92
N PRO A 527 -22.58 -11.58 -24.83
CA PRO A 527 -22.93 -10.19 -25.05
C PRO A 527 -23.56 -9.99 -26.43
N LYS A 528 -24.66 -9.24 -26.49
CA LYS A 528 -25.31 -8.92 -27.78
C LYS A 528 -24.41 -7.97 -28.57
N ARG A 529 -24.47 -8.06 -29.92
CA ARG A 529 -23.81 -7.10 -30.80
C ARG A 529 -24.33 -5.68 -30.51
N GLY A 530 -23.43 -4.72 -30.30
CA GLY A 530 -23.79 -3.36 -29.89
C GLY A 530 -24.33 -3.28 -28.45
N SER A 531 -23.74 -4.05 -27.53
CA SER A 531 -24.01 -3.97 -26.09
C SER A 531 -23.37 -2.75 -25.43
N ASN A 532 -22.35 -2.16 -26.05
CA ASN A 532 -21.67 -0.96 -25.57
C ASN A 532 -22.53 0.28 -25.86
N LYS A 533 -23.23 0.81 -24.84
CA LYS A 533 -24.21 1.88 -25.00
C LYS A 533 -24.34 2.74 -23.75
N ILE A 534 -24.65 4.01 -23.97
CA ILE A 534 -25.17 4.90 -22.92
C ILE A 534 -26.66 4.62 -22.78
N LEU A 535 -27.08 4.11 -21.63
CA LEU A 535 -28.47 3.80 -21.30
C LEU A 535 -29.21 5.02 -20.75
N GLU A 536 -28.56 5.81 -19.89
CA GLU A 536 -29.17 6.96 -19.24
C GLU A 536 -28.19 8.12 -19.06
N ARG A 537 -28.71 9.35 -19.17
CA ARG A 537 -28.00 10.60 -18.87
C ARG A 537 -28.77 11.43 -17.85
N HIS A 538 -28.14 11.78 -16.73
CA HIS A 538 -28.75 12.62 -15.68
C HIS A 538 -27.81 13.76 -15.26
N GLY A 539 -28.34 14.98 -15.30
CA GLY A 539 -27.56 16.21 -15.09
C GLY A 539 -26.80 16.67 -16.33
N LYS A 540 -26.59 17.98 -16.46
CA LYS A 540 -25.85 18.61 -17.56
C LYS A 540 -24.36 18.26 -17.45
N ALA A 541 -23.74 17.81 -18.55
CA ALA A 541 -22.31 17.57 -18.58
C ALA A 541 -21.52 18.86 -18.27
N PRO A 542 -20.39 18.77 -17.54
CA PRO A 542 -19.47 19.89 -17.40
C PRO A 542 -18.84 20.23 -18.76
N GLU A 543 -18.30 21.43 -18.87
CA GLU A 543 -17.41 21.80 -19.97
C GLU A 543 -16.01 21.24 -19.66
N GLN A 544 -15.39 20.58 -20.63
CA GLN A 544 -14.09 19.90 -20.44
C GLN A 544 -12.96 20.89 -20.19
N SER A 545 -12.87 21.93 -21.02
CA SER A 545 -12.01 23.11 -20.83
C SER A 545 -12.35 24.18 -21.90
N PRO A 546 -12.12 25.49 -21.67
CA PRO A 546 -12.32 26.51 -22.70
C PRO A 546 -11.30 26.33 -23.84
N ASN A 547 -11.79 26.33 -25.08
CA ASN A 547 -11.01 26.12 -26.30
C ASN A 547 -9.92 27.21 -26.47
N TRP A 548 -8.64 26.81 -26.55
CA TRP A 548 -7.49 27.71 -26.74
C TRP A 548 -7.33 28.22 -28.19
N GLU A 549 -8.28 27.96 -29.09
CA GLU A 549 -8.23 28.40 -30.49
C GLU A 549 -8.68 29.86 -30.74
N ASN A 550 -8.81 30.69 -29.70
CA ASN A 550 -9.15 32.11 -29.85
C ASN A 550 -8.23 33.04 -29.03
N GLU A 551 -6.90 32.89 -29.15
CA GLU A 551 -5.94 33.98 -28.91
C GLU A 551 -4.97 34.17 -30.08
#